data_AF-A0A937NJQ8-F1
#
_entry.id   AF-A0A937NJQ8-F1
#
_cell.length_a   1.000
_cell.length_b   1.000
_cell.length_c   1.000
_cell.angle_alpha   90.00
_cell.angle_beta   90.00
_cell.angle_gamma   90.00
#
_symmetry.space_group_name_H-M   'P 1'
#
loop_
_entity.id
_entity.type
_entity.pdbx_description
1 polymer ?
#
loop_
_entity_poly.entity_id
_entity_poly.type
_entity_poly.pdbx_seq_one_letter_code
_entity_poly.pdbx_strand_id
1 'polypeptide(L)'
;MPPEIVAQHQAEVHAALDRLAEFLDNPPPKRPNMSSVELWDWEGMVGFAPADLSRAQDLYRRVYVTGGAGSTLIQESLLNLIAATEDPESIPFWLEILDLGRPRDQFAKKRRVLALAALARLAIRRDVPAAYDGLRKAARNVRPEVRALAVHYLGRAYADAERPLPPEVLDDLADIAVHDTAFGPRFQARAVLRAADEPVPMDNPEGVYAFKVKFMWAKRIYRTIELRSEQTLDALHYAIQRAINWDADHLYSFHVSGKKWDRNYTFACPYEDDHPPWTDEAVIGELGLVTKHKFLYYFDYGNSHEFEVEVVDIRPQAEPGEYPRVVDSRGEAPPQYGWYGE
;
A
#
# COMPACT_ATOMS: atom_id res chain seq x y z
N MET A 1 31.25 2.26 0.61
CA MET A 1 31.98 1.49 1.65
C MET A 1 33.32 1.05 1.06
N PRO A 2 34.43 1.10 1.82
CA PRO A 2 35.72 0.60 1.35
C PRO A 2 35.64 -0.87 0.87
N PRO A 3 36.34 -1.26 -0.21
CA PRO A 3 36.28 -2.63 -0.75
C PRO A 3 36.65 -3.71 0.26
N GLU A 4 37.59 -3.43 1.17
CA GLU A 4 38.02 -4.38 2.22
C GLU A 4 36.90 -4.69 3.21
N ILE A 5 36.11 -3.68 3.59
CA ILE A 5 34.95 -3.86 4.48
C ILE A 5 33.84 -4.62 3.75
N VAL A 6 33.63 -4.35 2.46
CA VAL A 6 32.68 -5.11 1.63
C VAL A 6 33.08 -6.58 1.56
N ALA A 7 34.35 -6.88 1.29
CA ALA A 7 34.87 -8.24 1.20
C ALA A 7 34.78 -8.98 2.55
N GLN A 8 35.10 -8.29 3.65
CA GLN A 8 34.95 -8.85 5.00
C GLN A 8 33.49 -9.22 5.27
N HIS A 9 32.56 -8.30 4.99
CA HIS A 9 31.13 -8.56 5.18
C HIS A 9 30.65 -9.73 4.32
N GLN A 10 31.07 -9.81 3.05
CA GLN A 10 30.72 -10.92 2.17
C GLN A 10 31.26 -12.27 2.69
N ALA A 11 32.47 -12.30 3.26
CA ALA A 11 33.03 -13.51 3.87
C ALA A 11 32.28 -13.94 5.13
N GLU A 12 31.91 -12.98 5.99
CA GLU A 12 31.06 -13.23 7.16
C GLU A 12 29.69 -13.78 6.74
N VAL A 13 29.13 -13.22 5.66
CA VAL A 13 27.86 -13.65 5.09
C VAL A 13 27.92 -15.08 4.58
N HIS A 14 28.95 -15.40 3.80
CA HIS A 14 29.22 -16.75 3.30
C HIS A 14 29.27 -17.77 4.45
N ALA A 15 30.06 -17.48 5.49
CA ALA A 15 30.23 -18.37 6.64
C ALA A 15 28.93 -18.61 7.42
N ALA A 16 27.99 -17.66 7.44
CA ALA A 16 26.71 -17.90 8.09
C ALA A 16 25.71 -18.65 7.19
N LEU A 17 25.79 -18.52 5.86
CA LEU A 17 25.07 -19.42 4.96
C LEU A 17 25.52 -20.88 5.16
N ASP A 18 26.81 -21.12 5.46
CA ASP A 18 27.31 -22.46 5.86
C ASP A 18 26.61 -22.98 7.11
N ARG A 19 26.58 -22.17 8.19
CA ARG A 19 25.91 -22.55 9.44
C ARG A 19 24.42 -22.81 9.24
N LEU A 20 23.76 -22.00 8.43
CA LEU A 20 22.34 -22.19 8.11
C LEU A 20 22.11 -23.48 7.32
N ALA A 21 22.95 -23.77 6.33
CA ALA A 21 22.87 -25.01 5.57
C ALA A 21 23.05 -26.24 6.47
N GLU A 22 24.08 -26.25 7.32
CA GLU A 22 24.35 -27.33 8.26
C GLU A 22 23.18 -27.56 9.24
N PHE A 23 22.60 -26.48 9.77
CA PHE A 23 21.42 -26.54 10.63
C PHE A 23 20.22 -27.17 9.90
N LEU A 24 20.01 -26.80 8.63
CA LEU A 24 18.89 -27.28 7.82
C LEU A 24 19.09 -28.71 7.30
N ASP A 25 20.32 -29.20 7.19
CA ASP A 25 20.62 -30.59 6.84
C ASP A 25 20.36 -31.53 8.03
N ASN A 26 20.52 -31.02 9.25
CA ASN A 26 20.32 -31.77 10.50
C ASN A 26 19.30 -31.08 11.42
N PRO A 27 18.04 -30.86 10.98
CA PRO A 27 17.08 -30.09 11.77
C PRO A 27 16.71 -30.85 13.05
N PRO A 28 16.64 -30.18 14.22
CA PRO A 28 16.25 -30.83 15.47
C PRO A 28 14.90 -31.55 15.33
N PRO A 29 14.75 -32.78 15.84
CA PRO A 29 13.57 -33.62 15.58
C PRO A 29 12.27 -33.07 16.17
N LYS A 30 12.34 -32.13 17.13
CA LYS A 30 11.17 -31.43 17.67
C LYS A 30 11.46 -29.94 17.82
N ARG A 31 10.75 -29.12 17.03
CA ARG A 31 10.76 -27.64 17.05
C ARG A 31 12.13 -27.04 16.73
N PRO A 32 12.52 -26.97 15.44
CA PRO A 32 13.72 -26.24 15.03
C PRO A 32 13.68 -24.81 15.60
N ASN A 33 14.76 -24.41 16.25
CA ASN A 33 14.97 -23.05 16.70
C ASN A 33 16.16 -22.45 15.93
N MET A 34 15.85 -21.69 14.89
CA MET A 34 16.85 -21.03 14.05
C MET A 34 17.43 -19.77 14.70
N SER A 35 16.98 -19.38 15.90
CA SER A 35 17.59 -18.24 16.61
C SER A 35 19.08 -18.47 16.89
N SER A 36 19.50 -19.73 17.01
CA SER A 36 20.89 -20.12 17.24
C SER A 36 21.80 -20.01 16.02
N VAL A 37 21.27 -19.69 14.84
CA VAL A 37 22.06 -19.61 13.60
C VAL A 37 22.82 -18.28 13.48
N GLU A 38 22.58 -17.32 14.38
CA GLU A 38 23.29 -16.03 14.48
C GLU A 38 23.51 -15.32 13.14
N LEU A 39 22.41 -14.77 12.59
CA LEU A 39 22.36 -14.01 11.32
C LEU A 39 22.03 -12.52 11.54
N TRP A 40 22.21 -12.02 12.77
CA TRP A 40 21.47 -10.87 13.32
C TRP A 40 22.15 -9.50 13.19
N ASP A 41 23.44 -9.45 12.83
CA ASP A 41 24.22 -8.21 12.80
C ASP A 41 24.30 -7.56 11.41
N TRP A 42 23.42 -7.96 10.48
CA TRP A 42 23.55 -7.59 9.08
C TRP A 42 22.50 -6.56 8.67
N GLU A 43 22.69 -5.32 9.10
CA GLU A 43 21.98 -4.18 8.51
C GLU A 43 22.38 -4.10 7.02
N GLY A 44 21.44 -4.50 6.16
CA GLY A 44 21.42 -4.59 4.68
C GLY A 44 22.16 -3.56 3.82
N MET A 45 23.41 -3.23 4.12
CA MET A 45 24.23 -2.28 3.37
C MET A 45 25.10 -2.94 2.31
N VAL A 46 25.36 -4.25 2.41
CA VAL A 46 26.22 -4.99 1.48
C VAL A 46 25.53 -6.27 1.04
N GLY A 47 25.36 -6.44 -0.27
CA GLY A 47 24.80 -7.65 -0.86
C GLY A 47 25.78 -8.82 -0.89
N PHE A 48 25.29 -9.99 -1.31
CA PHE A 48 26.09 -11.20 -1.43
C PHE A 48 27.25 -11.06 -2.42
N ALA A 49 28.29 -11.86 -2.24
CA ALA A 49 29.17 -12.19 -3.36
C ALA A 49 28.35 -12.93 -4.44
N PRO A 50 28.67 -12.79 -5.75
CA PRO A 50 27.88 -13.41 -6.82
C PRO A 50 27.64 -14.92 -6.65
N ALA A 51 28.62 -15.64 -6.09
CA ALA A 51 28.53 -17.08 -5.84
C ALA A 51 27.46 -17.49 -4.80
N ASP A 52 27.07 -16.58 -3.90
CA ASP A 52 26.18 -16.89 -2.77
C ASP A 52 24.70 -16.60 -3.05
N LEU A 53 24.38 -15.89 -4.13
CA LEU A 53 23.00 -15.50 -4.44
C LEU A 53 22.08 -16.72 -4.61
N SER A 54 22.45 -17.63 -5.51
CA SER A 54 21.66 -18.84 -5.79
C SER A 54 21.51 -19.71 -4.53
N ARG A 55 22.60 -19.82 -3.77
CA ARG A 55 22.61 -20.54 -2.49
C ARG A 55 21.68 -19.91 -1.46
N ALA A 56 21.67 -18.59 -1.32
CA ALA A 56 20.78 -17.88 -0.40
C ALA A 56 19.31 -18.07 -0.77
N GLN A 57 18.97 -18.07 -2.07
CA GLN A 57 17.62 -18.35 -2.54
C GLN A 57 17.17 -19.78 -2.21
N ASP A 58 18.05 -20.77 -2.39
CA ASP A 58 17.77 -22.16 -1.98
C ASP A 58 17.53 -22.27 -0.46
N LEU A 59 18.43 -21.69 0.34
CA LEU A 59 18.32 -21.69 1.79
C LEU A 59 17.03 -21.00 2.25
N TYR A 60 16.61 -19.91 1.60
CA TYR A 60 15.32 -19.29 1.89
C TYR A 60 14.15 -20.26 1.71
N ARG A 61 14.11 -21.00 0.59
CA ARG A 61 13.04 -21.99 0.33
C ARG A 61 13.04 -23.08 1.40
N ARG A 62 14.22 -23.56 1.78
CA ARG A 62 14.39 -24.56 2.84
C ARG A 62 13.93 -24.04 4.21
N VAL A 63 14.30 -22.81 4.58
CA VAL A 63 13.83 -22.16 5.82
C VAL A 63 12.31 -22.01 5.82
N TYR A 64 11.73 -21.59 4.70
CA TYR A 64 10.29 -21.46 4.56
C TYR A 64 9.58 -22.79 4.82
N VAL A 65 10.06 -23.90 4.23
CA VAL A 65 9.50 -25.24 4.43
C VAL A 65 9.69 -25.72 5.87
N THR A 66 10.91 -25.65 6.40
CA THR A 66 11.24 -26.16 7.75
C THR A 66 10.49 -25.41 8.85
N GLY A 67 10.39 -24.07 8.74
CA GLY A 67 9.77 -23.23 9.77
C GLY A 67 10.46 -23.33 11.14
N GLY A 68 9.69 -23.10 12.21
CA GLY A 68 10.20 -23.11 13.58
C GLY A 68 10.48 -21.73 14.16
N ALA A 69 10.95 -21.70 15.42
CA ALA A 69 11.29 -20.46 16.11
C ALA A 69 12.46 -19.77 15.38
N GLY A 70 12.43 -18.43 15.29
CA GLY A 70 13.44 -17.65 14.56
C GLY A 70 13.34 -17.68 13.02
N SER A 71 12.58 -18.61 12.42
CA SER A 71 12.54 -18.78 10.96
C SER A 71 12.04 -17.55 10.19
N THR A 72 11.13 -16.76 10.76
CA THR A 72 10.65 -15.50 10.14
C THR A 72 11.77 -14.48 9.99
N LEU A 73 12.61 -14.39 11.01
CA LEU A 73 13.69 -13.42 11.03
C LEU A 73 14.82 -13.84 10.08
N ILE A 74 15.13 -15.14 10.01
CA ILE A 74 16.06 -15.66 9.00
C ILE A 74 15.54 -15.39 7.58
N GLN A 75 14.24 -15.63 7.34
CA GLN A 75 13.61 -15.27 6.06
C GLN A 75 13.80 -13.80 5.75
N GLU A 76 13.53 -12.91 6.71
CA GLU A 76 13.69 -11.47 6.52
C GLU A 76 15.13 -11.07 6.20
N SER A 77 16.12 -11.54 6.98
CA SER A 77 17.53 -11.26 6.74
C SER A 77 17.97 -11.72 5.35
N LEU A 78 17.59 -12.95 4.95
CA LEU A 78 17.90 -13.47 3.61
C LEU A 78 17.28 -12.59 2.52
N LEU A 79 16.01 -12.22 2.62
CA LEU A 79 15.38 -11.35 1.61
C LEU A 79 16.08 -9.98 1.53
N ASN A 80 16.43 -9.37 2.65
CA ASN A 80 17.13 -8.08 2.66
C ASN A 80 18.49 -8.16 1.96
N LEU A 81 19.27 -9.23 2.20
CA LEU A 81 20.57 -9.43 1.55
C LEU A 81 20.44 -9.75 0.06
N ILE A 82 19.46 -10.59 -0.32
CA ILE A 82 19.17 -10.87 -1.74
C ILE A 82 18.83 -9.54 -2.44
N ALA A 83 18.01 -8.69 -1.82
CA ALA A 83 17.63 -7.40 -2.38
C ALA A 83 18.82 -6.42 -2.47
N ALA A 84 19.69 -6.41 -1.46
CA ALA A 84 20.90 -5.59 -1.43
C ALA A 84 21.95 -6.01 -2.48
N THR A 85 21.88 -7.25 -2.97
CA THR A 85 22.76 -7.76 -4.04
C THR A 85 22.45 -7.09 -5.38
N GLU A 86 21.23 -6.61 -5.59
CA GLU A 86 20.81 -5.90 -6.82
C GLU A 86 21.16 -6.65 -8.11
N ASP A 87 21.09 -7.99 -8.06
CA ASP A 87 21.38 -8.86 -9.20
C ASP A 87 20.09 -9.23 -9.96
N PRO A 88 20.02 -9.00 -11.28
CA PRO A 88 18.89 -9.41 -12.12
C PRO A 88 18.55 -10.90 -12.06
N GLU A 89 19.51 -11.78 -11.76
CA GLU A 89 19.26 -13.23 -11.61
C GLU A 89 18.32 -13.54 -10.42
N SER A 90 18.08 -12.57 -9.53
CA SER A 90 17.11 -12.69 -8.43
C SER A 90 15.65 -12.48 -8.85
N ILE A 91 15.38 -11.95 -10.04
CA ILE A 91 14.01 -11.63 -10.50
C ILE A 91 13.06 -12.85 -10.46
N PRO A 92 13.44 -14.04 -10.98
CA PRO A 92 12.57 -15.22 -10.91
C PRO A 92 12.22 -15.62 -9.47
N PHE A 93 13.20 -15.51 -8.55
CA PHE A 93 12.98 -15.77 -7.13
C PHE A 93 11.98 -14.77 -6.52
N TRP A 94 12.10 -13.48 -6.83
CA TRP A 94 11.16 -12.47 -6.32
C TRP A 94 9.73 -12.73 -6.78
N LEU A 95 9.54 -13.14 -8.03
CA LEU A 95 8.23 -13.48 -8.56
C LEU A 95 7.65 -14.75 -7.93
N GLU A 96 8.49 -15.78 -7.72
CA GLU A 96 8.10 -17.03 -7.05
C GLU A 96 7.58 -16.76 -5.64
N ILE A 97 8.25 -15.91 -4.85
CA ILE A 97 7.89 -15.72 -3.44
C ILE A 97 6.59 -14.92 -3.23
N LEU A 98 6.06 -14.26 -4.26
CA LEU A 98 4.76 -13.56 -4.20
C LEU A 98 3.61 -14.54 -3.97
N ASP A 99 3.72 -15.74 -4.53
CA ASP A 99 2.68 -16.76 -4.48
C ASP A 99 2.73 -17.59 -3.18
N LEU A 100 3.84 -17.52 -2.46
CA LEU A 100 3.99 -18.20 -1.18
C LEU A 100 2.95 -17.73 -0.17
N GLY A 101 2.38 -18.70 0.52
CA GLY A 101 1.46 -18.50 1.62
C GLY A 101 1.12 -19.82 2.25
N ARG A 102 1.04 -19.82 3.58
CA ARG A 102 0.56 -20.95 4.38
C ARG A 102 -0.37 -20.46 5.48
N PRO A 103 -1.22 -21.32 6.06
CA PRO A 103 -2.11 -20.92 7.15
C PRO A 103 -1.32 -20.26 8.28
N ARG A 104 -1.81 -19.09 8.75
CA ARG A 104 -1.20 -18.30 9.84
C ARG A 104 0.20 -17.76 9.54
N ASP A 105 0.59 -17.63 8.27
CA ASP A 105 1.82 -16.93 7.89
C ASP A 105 1.68 -15.41 8.10
N GLN A 106 2.12 -14.94 9.26
CA GLN A 106 2.13 -13.51 9.59
C GLN A 106 3.17 -12.73 8.77
N PHE A 107 4.16 -13.41 8.17
CA PHE A 107 5.23 -12.78 7.40
C PHE A 107 4.85 -12.58 5.92
N ALA A 108 3.80 -13.23 5.42
CA ALA A 108 3.39 -13.19 4.02
C ALA A 108 3.21 -11.76 3.48
N LYS A 109 2.60 -10.85 4.27
CA LYS A 109 2.42 -9.46 3.86
C LYS A 109 3.77 -8.75 3.67
N LYS A 110 4.67 -8.86 4.65
CA LYS A 110 5.99 -8.22 4.62
C LYS A 110 6.87 -8.81 3.51
N ARG A 111 6.82 -10.13 3.31
CA ARG A 111 7.50 -10.84 2.22
C ARG A 111 7.16 -10.26 0.84
N ARG A 112 5.88 -10.04 0.56
CA ARG A 112 5.42 -9.49 -0.73
C ARG A 112 5.87 -8.04 -0.94
N VAL A 113 5.87 -7.25 0.14
CA VAL A 113 6.43 -5.88 0.15
C VAL A 113 7.92 -5.92 -0.19
N LEU A 114 8.71 -6.75 0.50
CA LEU A 114 10.14 -6.89 0.23
C LEU A 114 10.40 -7.34 -1.22
N ALA A 115 9.62 -8.29 -1.73
CA ALA A 115 9.77 -8.80 -3.09
C ALA A 115 9.54 -7.74 -4.17
N LEU A 116 8.41 -7.02 -4.09
CA LEU A 116 8.08 -5.99 -5.06
C LEU A 116 8.97 -4.75 -4.91
N ALA A 117 9.37 -4.41 -3.68
CA ALA A 117 10.38 -3.37 -3.45
C ALA A 117 11.74 -3.73 -4.05
N ALA A 118 12.16 -5.00 -3.98
CA ALA A 118 13.40 -5.46 -4.59
C ALA A 118 13.34 -5.38 -6.12
N LEU A 119 12.22 -5.76 -6.74
CA LEU A 119 12.01 -5.56 -8.18
C LEU A 119 12.02 -4.08 -8.56
N ALA A 120 11.30 -3.21 -7.84
CA ALA A 120 11.33 -1.77 -8.07
C ALA A 120 12.74 -1.18 -7.89
N ARG A 121 13.50 -1.65 -6.89
CA ARG A 121 14.89 -1.24 -6.67
C ARG A 121 15.78 -1.61 -7.86
N LEU A 122 15.65 -2.81 -8.41
CA LEU A 122 16.37 -3.22 -9.63
C LEU A 122 15.99 -2.35 -10.82
N ALA A 123 14.70 -2.06 -10.99
CA ALA A 123 14.21 -1.18 -12.04
C ALA A 123 14.81 0.24 -11.92
N ILE A 124 14.72 0.86 -10.74
CA ILE A 124 15.19 2.24 -10.51
C ILE A 124 16.72 2.35 -10.56
N ARG A 125 17.44 1.50 -9.81
CA ARG A 125 18.88 1.68 -9.58
C ARG A 125 19.76 1.06 -10.65
N ARG A 126 19.26 0.04 -11.35
CA ARG A 126 20.01 -0.73 -12.34
C ARG A 126 19.44 -0.63 -13.74
N ASP A 127 18.27 0.00 -13.90
CA ASP A 127 17.58 0.13 -15.18
C ASP A 127 17.43 -1.22 -15.90
N VAL A 128 16.92 -2.22 -15.17
CA VAL A 128 16.77 -3.59 -15.68
C VAL A 128 15.36 -3.74 -16.27
N PRO A 129 15.20 -3.87 -17.60
CA PRO A 129 13.87 -3.98 -18.22
C PRO A 129 13.06 -5.18 -17.69
N ALA A 130 13.73 -6.31 -17.43
CA ALA A 130 13.10 -7.49 -16.85
C ALA A 130 12.50 -7.25 -15.45
N ALA A 131 12.96 -6.24 -14.71
CA ALA A 131 12.40 -5.88 -13.41
C ALA A 131 11.06 -5.12 -13.57
N TYR A 132 10.97 -4.21 -14.55
CA TYR A 132 9.70 -3.58 -14.95
C TYR A 132 8.70 -4.64 -15.44
N ASP A 133 9.12 -5.57 -16.29
CA ASP A 133 8.28 -6.69 -16.74
C ASP A 133 7.84 -7.58 -15.58
N GLY A 134 8.72 -7.81 -14.59
CA GLY A 134 8.40 -8.53 -13.36
C GLY A 134 7.27 -7.84 -12.57
N LEU A 135 7.34 -6.52 -12.39
CA LEU A 135 6.29 -5.74 -11.73
C LEU A 135 4.98 -5.79 -12.51
N ARG A 136 5.01 -5.65 -13.85
CA ARG A 136 3.83 -5.79 -14.72
C ARG A 136 3.20 -7.19 -14.63
N LYS A 137 4.02 -8.25 -14.60
CA LYS A 137 3.54 -9.62 -14.40
C LYS A 137 2.87 -9.78 -13.03
N ALA A 138 3.47 -9.21 -11.99
CA ALA A 138 2.89 -9.23 -10.64
C ALA A 138 1.57 -8.43 -10.54
N ALA A 139 1.40 -7.37 -11.36
CA ALA A 139 0.14 -6.63 -11.48
C ALA A 139 -1.01 -7.48 -12.05
N ARG A 140 -0.72 -8.67 -12.60
CA ARG A 140 -1.69 -9.66 -13.08
C ARG A 140 -1.81 -10.89 -12.18
N ASN A 141 -1.26 -10.86 -10.97
CA ASN A 141 -1.28 -11.96 -10.02
C ASN A 141 -2.72 -12.35 -9.62
N VAL A 142 -2.96 -13.62 -9.30
CA VAL A 142 -4.27 -14.11 -8.84
C VAL A 142 -4.75 -13.43 -7.55
N ARG A 143 -3.82 -12.99 -6.70
CA ARG A 143 -4.08 -12.33 -5.42
C ARG A 143 -4.25 -10.81 -5.62
N PRO A 144 -5.41 -10.22 -5.28
CA PRO A 144 -5.64 -8.79 -5.46
C PRO A 144 -4.69 -7.91 -4.64
N GLU A 145 -4.25 -8.36 -3.46
CA GLU A 145 -3.29 -7.63 -2.65
C GLU A 145 -1.89 -7.57 -3.28
N VAL A 146 -1.51 -8.58 -4.07
CA VAL A 146 -0.24 -8.58 -4.84
C VAL A 146 -0.37 -7.64 -6.02
N ARG A 147 -1.49 -7.71 -6.77
CA ARG A 147 -1.75 -6.82 -7.91
C ARG A 147 -1.68 -5.36 -7.51
N ALA A 148 -2.38 -4.96 -6.44
CA ALA A 148 -2.40 -3.59 -5.96
C ALA A 148 -1.00 -3.09 -5.59
N LEU A 149 -0.24 -3.92 -4.87
CA LEU A 149 1.11 -3.57 -4.44
C LEU A 149 2.08 -3.51 -5.63
N ALA A 150 1.92 -4.38 -6.62
CA ALA A 150 2.73 -4.39 -7.83
C ALA A 150 2.49 -3.14 -8.68
N VAL A 151 1.23 -2.73 -8.85
CA VAL A 151 0.88 -1.47 -9.53
C VAL A 151 1.50 -0.27 -8.81
N HIS A 152 1.40 -0.21 -7.48
CA HIS A 152 2.04 0.83 -6.68
C HIS A 152 3.56 0.90 -6.93
N TYR A 153 4.25 -0.24 -6.85
CA TYR A 153 5.70 -0.28 -7.06
C TYR A 153 6.10 -0.03 -8.52
N LEU A 154 5.27 -0.39 -9.50
CA LEU A 154 5.48 -0.08 -10.91
C LEU A 154 5.46 1.43 -11.14
N GLY A 155 4.42 2.12 -10.65
CA GLY A 155 4.34 3.58 -10.75
C GLY A 155 5.52 4.27 -10.07
N ARG A 156 5.87 3.84 -8.85
CA ARG A 156 7.07 4.33 -8.16
C ARG A 156 8.36 4.07 -8.93
N ALA A 157 8.50 2.92 -9.58
CA ALA A 157 9.70 2.60 -10.34
C ALA A 157 9.91 3.52 -11.56
N TYR A 158 8.85 4.06 -12.14
CA TYR A 158 8.94 5.08 -13.19
C TYR A 158 9.12 6.49 -12.59
N ALA A 159 8.32 6.85 -11.59
CA ALA A 159 8.39 8.17 -10.95
C ALA A 159 9.75 8.44 -10.29
N ASP A 160 10.22 7.53 -9.43
CA ASP A 160 11.51 7.68 -8.72
C ASP A 160 12.72 7.60 -9.67
N ALA A 161 12.54 7.04 -10.87
CA ALA A 161 13.55 7.02 -11.93
C ALA A 161 13.45 8.23 -12.88
N GLU A 162 12.52 9.16 -12.63
CA GLU A 162 12.21 10.33 -13.47
C GLU A 162 11.92 9.96 -14.94
N ARG A 163 11.13 8.89 -15.14
CA ARG A 163 10.78 8.36 -16.45
C ARG A 163 9.28 8.45 -16.72
N PRO A 164 8.88 8.83 -17.94
CA PRO A 164 7.48 8.73 -18.33
C PRO A 164 7.04 7.26 -18.38
N LEU A 165 5.75 7.04 -18.17
CA LEU A 165 5.13 5.72 -18.32
C LEU A 165 5.10 5.34 -19.82
N PRO A 166 5.65 4.18 -20.22
CA PRO A 166 5.54 3.70 -21.59
C PRO A 166 4.08 3.43 -22.00
N PRO A 167 3.73 3.54 -23.29
CA PRO A 167 2.36 3.30 -23.77
C PRO A 167 1.75 1.98 -23.30
N GLU A 168 2.52 0.89 -23.32
CA GLU A 168 2.06 -0.42 -22.87
C GLU A 168 1.81 -0.49 -21.35
N VAL A 169 2.44 0.38 -20.57
CA VAL A 169 2.17 0.52 -19.13
C VAL A 169 0.94 1.38 -18.90
N LEU A 170 0.76 2.46 -19.67
CA LEU A 170 -0.46 3.28 -19.64
C LEU A 170 -1.70 2.44 -19.98
N ASP A 171 -1.62 1.61 -21.02
CA ASP A 171 -2.69 0.70 -21.42
C ASP A 171 -3.01 -0.31 -20.29
N ASP A 172 -1.98 -0.91 -19.68
CA ASP A 172 -2.15 -1.82 -18.54
C ASP A 172 -2.82 -1.12 -17.35
N LEU A 173 -2.40 0.10 -17.01
CA LEU A 173 -2.94 0.87 -15.89
C LEU A 173 -4.39 1.29 -16.15
N ALA A 174 -4.70 1.76 -17.35
CA ALA A 174 -6.07 2.12 -17.74
C ALA A 174 -7.00 0.91 -17.69
N ASP A 175 -6.56 -0.25 -18.19
CA ASP A 175 -7.31 -1.51 -18.11
C ASP A 175 -7.53 -1.94 -16.65
N ILE A 176 -6.47 -1.97 -15.83
CA ILE A 176 -6.57 -2.33 -14.41
C ILE A 176 -7.50 -1.37 -13.67
N ALA A 177 -7.40 -0.06 -13.93
CA ALA A 177 -8.25 0.95 -13.31
C ALA A 177 -9.74 0.65 -13.54
N VAL A 178 -10.13 0.29 -14.76
CA VAL A 178 -11.55 0.09 -15.08
C VAL A 178 -12.02 -1.33 -14.75
N HIS A 179 -11.23 -2.35 -15.08
CA HIS A 179 -11.71 -3.72 -15.18
C HIS A 179 -11.27 -4.65 -14.04
N ASP A 180 -10.33 -4.25 -13.17
CA ASP A 180 -9.94 -5.13 -12.05
C ASP A 180 -11.12 -5.32 -11.07
N THR A 181 -11.37 -6.57 -10.71
CA THR A 181 -12.49 -6.94 -9.84
C THR A 181 -12.32 -6.48 -8.39
N ALA A 182 -11.09 -6.19 -7.97
CA ALA A 182 -10.78 -5.72 -6.63
C ALA A 182 -10.56 -4.20 -6.59
N PHE A 183 -10.97 -3.58 -5.48
CA PHE A 183 -10.76 -2.15 -5.25
C PHE A 183 -9.28 -1.74 -5.25
N GLY A 184 -8.43 -2.50 -4.55
CA GLY A 184 -7.01 -2.15 -4.36
C GLY A 184 -6.26 -1.88 -5.67
N PRO A 185 -6.25 -2.81 -6.64
CA PRO A 185 -5.60 -2.59 -7.93
C PRO A 185 -6.21 -1.43 -8.71
N ARG A 186 -7.56 -1.33 -8.77
CA ARG A 186 -8.26 -0.22 -9.42
C ARG A 186 -7.84 1.14 -8.87
N PHE A 187 -7.75 1.24 -7.55
CA PHE A 187 -7.34 2.46 -6.84
C PHE A 187 -5.87 2.80 -7.11
N GLN A 188 -4.96 1.83 -6.98
CA GLN A 188 -3.54 2.06 -7.21
C GLN A 188 -3.24 2.44 -8.66
N ALA A 189 -3.94 1.86 -9.63
CA ALA A 189 -3.75 2.22 -11.04
C ALA A 189 -4.16 3.68 -11.31
N ARG A 190 -5.31 4.12 -10.78
CA ARG A 190 -5.72 5.54 -10.85
C ARG A 190 -4.75 6.47 -10.11
N ALA A 191 -4.21 6.03 -8.97
CA ALA A 191 -3.21 6.81 -8.23
C ALA A 191 -1.92 7.00 -9.04
N VAL A 192 -1.45 5.97 -9.74
CA VAL A 192 -0.27 6.06 -10.62
C VAL A 192 -0.55 6.97 -11.81
N LEU A 193 -1.71 6.83 -12.48
CA LEU A 193 -2.10 7.71 -13.58
C LEU A 193 -2.17 9.18 -13.15
N ARG A 194 -2.82 9.47 -12.01
CA ARG A 194 -2.88 10.82 -11.44
C ARG A 194 -1.49 11.40 -11.16
N ALA A 195 -0.62 10.63 -10.52
CA ALA A 195 0.73 11.08 -10.19
C ALA A 195 1.60 11.33 -11.44
N ALA A 196 1.25 10.73 -12.57
CA ALA A 196 1.92 10.91 -13.85
C ALA A 196 1.27 12.01 -14.73
N ASP A 197 0.26 12.73 -14.23
CA ASP A 197 -0.55 13.70 -15.00
C ASP A 197 -1.21 13.09 -16.24
N GLU A 198 -1.61 11.80 -16.14
CA GLU A 198 -2.28 11.06 -17.20
C GLU A 198 -3.79 11.01 -16.96
N PRO A 199 -4.62 10.86 -18.02
CA PRO A 199 -6.07 10.76 -17.87
C PRO A 199 -6.50 9.65 -16.91
N VAL A 200 -7.20 10.02 -15.84
CA VAL A 200 -7.72 9.08 -14.85
C VAL A 200 -9.14 8.65 -15.20
N PRO A 201 -9.45 7.34 -15.28
CA PRO A 201 -10.81 6.87 -15.53
C PRO A 201 -11.80 7.34 -14.45
N MET A 202 -12.84 8.05 -14.89
CA MET A 202 -13.93 8.56 -14.05
C MET A 202 -15.11 7.57 -14.05
N ASP A 203 -15.46 7.06 -12.87
CA ASP A 203 -16.65 6.26 -12.68
C ASP A 203 -17.88 7.18 -12.52
N ASN A 204 -18.96 6.89 -13.25
CA ASN A 204 -20.23 7.64 -13.20
C ASN A 204 -20.05 9.16 -13.37
N PRO A 205 -19.53 9.67 -14.51
CA PRO A 205 -19.19 11.08 -14.68
C PRO A 205 -20.37 12.05 -14.46
N GLU A 206 -21.60 11.66 -14.77
CA GLU A 206 -22.80 12.47 -14.50
C GLU A 206 -23.50 12.12 -13.17
N GLY A 207 -22.86 11.26 -12.38
CA GLY A 207 -23.47 10.58 -11.26
C GLY A 207 -23.40 11.31 -9.93
N VAL A 208 -23.98 10.65 -8.94
CA VAL A 208 -24.05 11.10 -7.55
C VAL A 208 -23.72 9.94 -6.62
N TYR A 209 -22.91 10.23 -5.61
CA TYR A 209 -22.50 9.31 -4.57
C TYR A 209 -23.12 9.77 -3.25
N ALA A 210 -23.77 8.84 -2.55
CA ALA A 210 -24.33 9.08 -1.21
C ALA A 210 -23.40 8.48 -0.15
N PHE A 211 -22.88 9.32 0.73
CA PHE A 211 -21.97 8.97 1.81
C PHE A 211 -22.68 9.05 3.14
N LYS A 212 -22.81 7.92 3.84
CA LYS A 212 -23.26 7.88 5.22
C LYS A 212 -22.06 8.04 6.16
N VAL A 213 -22.02 9.16 6.85
CA VAL A 213 -20.93 9.57 7.75
C VAL A 213 -21.38 9.41 9.18
N LYS A 214 -20.64 8.62 9.96
CA LYS A 214 -20.96 8.26 11.35
C LYS A 214 -19.79 8.58 12.27
N PHE A 215 -20.05 9.14 13.44
CA PHE A 215 -19.03 9.23 14.49
C PHE A 215 -18.60 7.82 14.91
N MET A 216 -17.30 7.54 14.94
CA MET A 216 -16.80 6.19 15.27
C MET A 216 -17.19 5.74 16.68
N TRP A 217 -17.19 6.66 17.65
CA TRP A 217 -17.58 6.40 19.05
C TRP A 217 -19.10 6.46 19.29
N ALA A 218 -19.89 7.02 18.37
CA ALA A 218 -21.35 7.14 18.48
C ALA A 218 -22.05 6.89 17.13
N LYS A 219 -21.92 5.67 16.61
CA LYS A 219 -22.43 5.29 15.26
C LYS A 219 -23.94 5.47 15.02
N ARG A 220 -24.72 5.80 16.05
CA ARG A 220 -26.15 6.15 15.95
C ARG A 220 -26.38 7.59 15.48
N ILE A 221 -25.38 8.46 15.63
CA ILE A 221 -25.37 9.83 15.13
C ILE A 221 -24.74 9.79 13.74
N TYR A 222 -25.48 10.25 12.73
CA TYR A 222 -24.99 10.21 11.35
C TYR A 222 -25.62 11.29 10.46
N ARG A 223 -24.97 11.52 9.33
CA ARG A 223 -25.48 12.27 8.17
C ARG A 223 -25.31 11.43 6.91
N THR A 224 -26.27 11.48 5.99
CA THR A 224 -26.09 10.97 4.63
C THR A 224 -25.99 12.17 3.71
N ILE A 225 -24.85 12.29 3.02
CA ILE A 225 -24.48 13.45 2.21
C ILE A 225 -24.30 12.97 0.77
N GLU A 226 -24.95 13.64 -0.16
CA GLU A 226 -24.79 13.39 -1.59
C GLU A 226 -23.81 14.37 -2.21
N LEU A 227 -22.89 13.86 -3.02
CA LEU A 227 -21.96 14.64 -3.84
C LEU A 227 -22.01 14.16 -5.28
N ARG A 228 -21.78 15.09 -6.21
CA ARG A 228 -21.51 14.78 -7.61
C ARG A 228 -20.19 14.03 -7.73
N SER A 229 -20.08 13.14 -8.71
CA SER A 229 -18.85 12.41 -9.08
C SER A 229 -17.65 13.33 -9.31
N GLU A 230 -17.87 14.52 -9.87
CA GLU A 230 -16.83 15.51 -10.19
C GLU A 230 -16.37 16.34 -8.98
N GLN A 231 -17.05 16.22 -7.84
CA GLN A 231 -16.62 16.90 -6.61
C GLN A 231 -15.47 16.14 -5.95
N THR A 232 -14.78 16.80 -5.04
CA THR A 232 -13.54 16.30 -4.42
C THR A 232 -13.78 15.77 -3.00
N LEU A 233 -12.79 15.11 -2.43
CA LEU A 233 -12.80 14.76 -1.00
C LEU A 233 -12.79 16.00 -0.10
N ASP A 234 -12.18 17.10 -0.55
CA ASP A 234 -12.24 18.40 0.15
C ASP A 234 -13.68 18.97 0.17
N ALA A 235 -14.43 18.84 -0.92
CA ALA A 235 -15.86 19.16 -0.93
C ALA A 235 -16.66 18.29 0.06
N LEU A 236 -16.31 17.00 0.20
CA LEU A 236 -16.89 16.12 1.20
C LEU A 236 -16.52 16.54 2.63
N HIS A 237 -15.28 16.95 2.88
CA HIS A 237 -14.85 17.49 4.18
C HIS A 237 -15.74 18.66 4.61
N TYR A 238 -15.87 19.71 3.79
CA TYR A 238 -16.69 20.86 4.14
C TYR A 238 -18.18 20.52 4.26
N ALA A 239 -18.67 19.56 3.45
CA ALA A 239 -20.06 19.10 3.58
C ALA A 239 -20.29 18.37 4.91
N ILE A 240 -19.33 17.57 5.37
CA ILE A 240 -19.39 16.91 6.69
C ILE A 240 -19.43 17.96 7.80
N GLN A 241 -18.48 18.90 7.82
CA GLN A 241 -18.38 19.93 8.86
C GLN A 241 -19.67 20.75 8.97
N ARG A 242 -20.20 21.23 7.83
CA ARG A 242 -21.50 21.94 7.80
C ARG A 242 -22.65 21.09 8.31
N ALA A 243 -22.71 19.81 7.94
CA ALA A 243 -23.81 18.93 8.33
C ALA A 243 -23.83 18.59 9.83
N ILE A 244 -22.70 18.73 10.52
CA ILE A 244 -22.57 18.52 11.97
C ILE A 244 -22.39 19.82 12.76
N ASN A 245 -22.44 20.98 12.09
CA ASN A 245 -22.28 22.31 12.69
C ASN A 245 -20.95 22.47 13.47
N TRP A 246 -19.86 22.03 12.84
CA TRP A 246 -18.50 22.24 13.30
C TRP A 246 -17.77 23.23 12.40
N ASP A 247 -16.76 23.87 12.95
CA ASP A 247 -15.85 24.76 12.25
C ASP A 247 -14.75 23.92 11.58
N ALA A 248 -14.51 24.15 10.29
CA ALA A 248 -13.48 23.47 9.52
C ALA A 248 -12.08 24.08 9.77
N ASP A 249 -11.69 24.18 11.04
CA ASP A 249 -10.57 25.01 11.53
C ASP A 249 -9.28 24.22 11.81
N HIS A 250 -9.28 22.91 11.58
CA HIS A 250 -8.12 22.03 11.78
C HIS A 250 -7.83 21.15 10.57
N LEU A 251 -6.61 20.59 10.55
CA LEU A 251 -6.17 19.61 9.54
C LEU A 251 -7.00 18.33 9.58
N TYR A 252 -7.05 17.66 8.43
CA TYR A 252 -7.87 16.48 8.24
C TYR A 252 -7.32 15.57 7.13
N SER A 253 -7.73 14.31 7.13
CA SER A 253 -7.36 13.34 6.09
C SER A 253 -8.49 12.35 5.80
N PHE A 254 -8.40 11.72 4.63
CA PHE A 254 -9.21 10.57 4.28
C PHE A 254 -8.32 9.34 4.06
N HIS A 255 -8.65 8.23 4.71
CA HIS A 255 -7.97 6.95 4.53
C HIS A 255 -8.90 5.96 3.85
N VAL A 256 -8.79 5.85 2.52
CA VAL A 256 -9.74 5.13 1.65
C VAL A 256 -9.70 3.61 1.86
N SER A 257 -8.61 3.07 2.44
CA SER A 257 -8.54 1.67 2.89
C SER A 257 -9.27 1.42 4.22
N GLY A 258 -9.77 2.47 4.87
CA GLY A 258 -10.35 2.44 6.22
C GLY A 258 -9.32 2.30 7.35
N LYS A 259 -8.02 2.30 7.02
CA LYS A 259 -6.93 2.19 7.99
C LYS A 259 -6.17 3.50 8.08
N LYS A 260 -6.20 4.10 9.27
CA LYS A 260 -5.38 5.26 9.60
C LYS A 260 -3.92 4.99 9.25
N TRP A 261 -3.26 5.98 8.66
CA TRP A 261 -1.83 5.94 8.28
C TRP A 261 -1.44 4.95 7.17
N ASP A 262 -2.40 4.38 6.46
CA ASP A 262 -2.12 3.60 5.25
C ASP A 262 -1.79 4.56 4.09
N ARG A 263 -0.52 4.97 4.02
CA ARG A 263 -0.05 6.02 3.08
C ARG A 263 -0.39 5.73 1.62
N ASN A 264 -0.49 4.46 1.23
CA ASN A 264 -0.84 4.08 -0.14
C ASN A 264 -2.31 4.37 -0.49
N TYR A 265 -3.15 4.69 0.50
CA TYR A 265 -4.59 4.93 0.34
C TYR A 265 -5.04 6.17 1.13
N THR A 266 -4.15 7.12 1.36
CA THR A 266 -4.43 8.33 2.16
C THR A 266 -4.40 9.57 1.27
N PHE A 267 -5.36 10.47 1.49
CA PHE A 267 -5.35 11.84 1.00
C PHE A 267 -5.29 12.79 2.19
N ALA A 268 -4.36 13.75 2.16
CA ALA A 268 -4.16 14.72 3.23
C ALA A 268 -4.82 16.06 2.92
N CYS A 269 -4.96 16.89 3.94
CA CYS A 269 -5.46 18.25 3.80
C CYS A 269 -4.52 19.07 2.88
N PRO A 270 -5.04 19.96 2.02
CA PRO A 270 -4.20 20.76 1.11
C PRO A 270 -3.24 21.72 1.83
N TYR A 271 -3.50 22.00 3.12
CA TYR A 271 -2.64 22.82 3.97
C TYR A 271 -1.50 22.04 4.65
N GLU A 272 -1.31 20.76 4.31
CA GLU A 272 -0.16 19.96 4.72
C GLU A 272 0.93 19.99 3.62
N ASP A 273 2.01 20.74 3.88
CA ASP A 273 3.04 21.10 2.88
C ASP A 273 3.75 19.91 2.20
N ASP A 274 3.78 18.73 2.81
CA ASP A 274 4.59 17.58 2.34
C ASP A 274 3.80 16.26 2.21
N HIS A 275 2.48 16.30 2.07
CA HIS A 275 1.63 15.11 2.14
C HIS A 275 0.73 14.87 0.91
N PRO A 276 1.23 14.93 -0.34
CA PRO A 276 0.43 14.51 -1.49
C PRO A 276 0.11 13.00 -1.41
N PRO A 277 -1.03 12.56 -1.99
CA PRO A 277 -2.01 13.37 -2.72
C PRO A 277 -2.94 14.17 -1.79
N TRP A 278 -3.40 15.33 -2.25
CA TRP A 278 -4.28 16.22 -1.49
C TRP A 278 -5.77 15.97 -1.78
N THR A 279 -6.63 16.35 -0.84
CA THR A 279 -8.07 16.09 -0.90
C THR A 279 -8.83 16.96 -1.91
N ASP A 280 -8.29 18.11 -2.29
CA ASP A 280 -8.81 19.01 -3.31
C ASP A 280 -8.51 18.55 -4.75
N GLU A 281 -7.54 17.66 -4.92
CA GLU A 281 -7.25 16.97 -6.20
C GLU A 281 -7.95 15.60 -6.30
N ALA A 282 -8.52 15.11 -5.20
CA ALA A 282 -9.11 13.79 -5.10
C ALA A 282 -10.58 13.78 -5.54
N VAL A 283 -10.83 13.69 -6.84
CA VAL A 283 -12.18 13.64 -7.44
C VAL A 283 -12.90 12.32 -7.11
N ILE A 284 -14.14 12.39 -6.61
CA ILE A 284 -14.92 11.24 -6.11
C ILE A 284 -15.06 10.12 -7.15
N GLY A 285 -15.39 10.46 -8.39
CA GLY A 285 -15.53 9.50 -9.50
C GLY A 285 -14.23 8.79 -9.87
N GLU A 286 -13.08 9.37 -9.55
CA GLU A 286 -11.76 8.79 -9.81
C GLU A 286 -11.23 7.92 -8.66
N LEU A 287 -12.00 7.73 -7.59
CA LEU A 287 -11.54 6.93 -6.45
C LEU A 287 -11.82 5.43 -6.63
N GLY A 288 -12.57 5.03 -7.67
CA GLY A 288 -12.94 3.64 -7.89
C GLY A 288 -13.89 3.08 -6.80
N LEU A 289 -14.59 3.95 -6.08
CA LEU A 289 -15.48 3.58 -4.98
C LEU A 289 -16.67 2.74 -5.47
N VAL A 290 -17.11 1.83 -4.61
CA VAL A 290 -18.29 0.97 -4.85
C VAL A 290 -19.26 1.07 -3.68
N THR A 291 -20.52 0.70 -3.90
CA THR A 291 -21.50 0.63 -2.81
C THR A 291 -21.00 -0.29 -1.70
N LYS A 292 -21.28 0.08 -0.44
CA LYS A 292 -20.79 -0.53 0.80
C LYS A 292 -19.29 -0.37 1.07
N HIS A 293 -18.54 0.34 0.21
CA HIS A 293 -17.16 0.69 0.51
C HIS A 293 -17.12 1.57 1.76
N LYS A 294 -16.19 1.26 2.67
CA LYS A 294 -16.02 1.98 3.93
C LYS A 294 -14.63 2.55 4.04
N PHE A 295 -14.54 3.79 4.49
CA PHE A 295 -13.29 4.49 4.70
C PHE A 295 -13.36 5.41 5.92
N LEU A 296 -12.20 5.91 6.33
CA LEU A 296 -12.06 6.77 7.51
C LEU A 296 -11.90 8.22 7.06
N TYR A 297 -12.69 9.11 7.65
CA TYR A 297 -12.43 10.54 7.67
C TYR A 297 -11.89 10.91 9.06
N TYR A 298 -10.71 11.52 9.10
CA TYR A 298 -10.00 11.88 10.32
C TYR A 298 -9.85 13.40 10.37
N PHE A 299 -10.41 14.04 11.40
CA PHE A 299 -10.42 15.49 11.55
C PHE A 299 -9.81 15.88 12.89
N ASP A 300 -9.10 17.00 12.91
CA ASP A 300 -8.40 17.51 14.08
C ASP A 300 -7.46 16.45 14.66
N TYR A 301 -6.22 16.44 14.18
CA TYR A 301 -5.23 15.46 14.61
C TYR A 301 -4.92 15.53 16.12
N GLY A 302 -5.14 16.68 16.76
CA GLY A 302 -4.99 16.85 18.20
C GLY A 302 -6.08 16.10 18.98
N ASN A 303 -7.34 16.35 18.65
CA ASN A 303 -8.49 15.72 19.34
C ASN A 303 -8.91 14.38 18.78
N SER A 304 -8.35 14.00 17.64
CA SER A 304 -8.53 12.72 16.97
C SER A 304 -9.99 12.36 16.67
N HIS A 305 -10.73 13.27 16.02
CA HIS A 305 -12.10 12.98 15.63
C HIS A 305 -12.12 12.02 14.43
N GLU A 306 -12.65 10.82 14.67
CA GLU A 306 -12.72 9.75 13.68
C GLU A 306 -14.17 9.47 13.24
N PHE A 307 -14.36 9.39 11.93
CA PHE A 307 -15.66 9.13 11.30
C PHE A 307 -15.58 7.94 10.34
N GLU A 308 -16.53 7.01 10.46
CA GLU A 308 -16.77 5.99 9.42
C GLU A 308 -17.57 6.64 8.29
N VAL A 309 -17.01 6.63 7.08
CA VAL A 309 -17.71 7.01 5.86
C VAL A 309 -18.04 5.75 5.08
N GLU A 310 -19.31 5.57 4.73
CA GLU A 310 -19.80 4.43 3.97
C GLU A 310 -20.50 4.93 2.70
N VAL A 311 -20.12 4.39 1.53
CA VAL A 311 -20.83 4.64 0.28
C VAL A 311 -22.13 3.84 0.30
N VAL A 312 -23.27 4.48 0.55
CA VAL A 312 -24.56 3.79 0.70
C VAL A 312 -25.35 3.70 -0.59
N ASP A 313 -25.09 4.60 -1.55
CA ASP A 313 -25.71 4.58 -2.87
C ASP A 313 -24.80 5.25 -3.91
N ILE A 314 -24.90 4.80 -5.16
CA ILE A 314 -24.25 5.40 -6.33
C ILE A 314 -25.29 5.38 -7.44
N ARG A 315 -25.60 6.56 -7.98
CA ARG A 315 -26.54 6.69 -9.11
C ARG A 315 -25.80 7.28 -10.31
N PRO A 316 -25.96 6.70 -11.52
CA PRO A 316 -25.18 7.10 -12.70
C PRO A 316 -25.55 8.49 -13.22
N GLN A 317 -26.70 9.01 -12.83
CA GLN A 317 -27.18 10.35 -13.19
C GLN A 317 -27.67 11.05 -11.93
N ALA A 318 -27.18 12.26 -11.68
CA ALA A 318 -27.69 13.06 -10.58
C ALA A 318 -29.03 13.70 -10.93
N GLU A 319 -29.82 13.93 -9.89
CA GLU A 319 -31.05 14.71 -10.00
C GLU A 319 -30.71 16.20 -10.16
N PRO A 320 -31.62 17.01 -10.75
CA PRO A 320 -31.45 18.46 -10.77
C PRO A 320 -31.39 19.03 -9.34
N GLY A 321 -30.49 19.98 -9.11
CA GLY A 321 -30.36 20.67 -7.82
C GLY A 321 -28.91 20.99 -7.45
N GLU A 322 -28.73 21.58 -6.27
CA GLU A 322 -27.42 21.91 -5.73
C GLU A 322 -26.82 20.74 -4.94
N TYR A 323 -25.51 20.57 -5.06
CA TYR A 323 -24.69 19.59 -4.34
C TYR A 323 -23.44 20.30 -3.78
N PRO A 324 -22.89 19.87 -2.63
CA PRO A 324 -23.33 18.74 -1.81
C PRO A 324 -24.65 19.00 -1.07
N ARG A 325 -25.44 17.96 -0.81
CA ARG A 325 -26.70 18.08 -0.04
C ARG A 325 -26.85 16.97 1.00
N VAL A 326 -27.45 17.29 2.14
CA VAL A 326 -27.79 16.31 3.18
C VAL A 326 -29.17 15.72 2.87
N VAL A 327 -29.26 14.40 2.75
CA VAL A 327 -30.51 13.69 2.40
C VAL A 327 -31.09 12.84 3.53
N ASP A 328 -30.28 12.54 4.55
CA ASP A 328 -30.74 11.88 5.77
C ASP A 328 -29.89 12.35 6.96
N SER A 329 -30.51 12.45 8.15
CA SER A 329 -29.87 12.91 9.37
C SER A 329 -30.49 12.22 10.57
N ARG A 330 -29.64 11.75 11.49
CA ARG A 330 -30.08 11.15 12.75
C ARG A 330 -29.17 11.55 13.91
N GLY A 331 -29.80 11.88 15.03
CA GLY A 331 -29.11 12.27 16.25
C GLY A 331 -28.57 13.71 16.19
N GLU A 332 -28.55 14.35 17.35
CA GLU A 332 -27.88 15.64 17.54
C GLU A 332 -26.37 15.47 17.40
N ALA A 333 -25.72 16.36 16.66
CA ALA A 333 -24.27 16.35 16.58
C ALA A 333 -23.69 16.86 17.91
N PRO A 334 -22.66 16.22 18.47
CA PRO A 334 -21.97 16.73 19.64
C PRO A 334 -21.34 18.10 19.34
N PRO A 335 -21.14 18.97 20.34
CA PRO A 335 -20.32 20.16 20.15
C PRO A 335 -18.90 19.76 19.70
N GLN A 336 -18.25 20.60 18.90
CA GLN A 336 -16.92 20.32 18.37
C GLN A 336 -15.91 20.12 19.51
N TYR A 337 -15.91 21.05 20.46
CA TYR A 337 -15.09 20.97 21.67
C TYR A 337 -15.98 20.92 22.91
N GLY A 338 -15.60 20.08 23.87
CA GLY A 338 -16.19 20.13 25.20
C GLY A 338 -15.86 21.47 25.86
N TRP A 339 -16.80 22.01 26.63
CA TRP A 339 -16.52 23.16 27.49
C TRP A 339 -15.49 22.75 28.55
N TYR A 340 -14.25 23.19 28.41
CA TYR A 340 -13.34 23.31 29.54
C TYR A 340 -13.78 24.56 30.30
N GLY A 341 -14.64 24.40 31.31
CA GLY A 341 -14.95 25.48 32.25
C GLY A 341 -13.66 25.95 32.92
N GLU A 342 -13.45 27.26 32.95
CA GLU A 342 -12.44 27.92 33.79
C GLU A 342 -12.65 27.65 35.29
#